data_AF-A0A1J4KIJ9-F1
#
_entry.id   AF-A0A1J4KIJ9-F1
#
_cell.length_a   1.000
_cell.length_b   1.000
_cell.length_c   1.000
_cell.angle_alpha   90.00
_cell.angle_beta   90.00
_cell.angle_gamma   90.00
#
_symmetry.space_group_name_H-M   'P 1'
#
loop_
_entity.id
_entity.type
_entity.pdbx_description
1 polymer ?
#
loop_
_entity_poly.entity_id
_entity_poly.type
_entity_poly.pdbx_seq_one_letter_code
_entity_poly.pdbx_strand_id
1 'polypeptide(L)'
;MDEGKSRLRKNPRYFSDKCDTETRPGDEIEPRYQLKPEIRWERLQMINSRMYSSDQITAFTLAHKAEAMFESNSITMALEFAHRALKLDPLCADAFRIIIHIMLIIPQLDCDTVICLIRELIFTFRNLIYDELLFDHPGEGLQVYQLRSYIRILVDLSQIALTSEKYEIAVYAYEEALRVDNEDYSQARDFLILMYLKNIGRTRRSQKAMVDRTIDDLKSLIDCTLPKSDGPLFKGDENTLVMRWMKMMLAYMDGNKELFKNLARKEERKNSEIIKVIFNEKKPEFMNDNESKKYCIALTNTLIDWPDFLIDLHTFLRSEDQDFNNKCNKLASTILEDVSRDARVQMASMGSDFLDRGRSAHRNGNFFKAISFFTMAKRYIVEAMKPSQRWYPSAPFAIVSNRAACAERITLWMLARHDTRFTLLMQPDHVRSYERLPKIAAALYAYSLQKEFEDLVKTVKRDINRPWAEWKQLSRIAVGLLSFTAIIHSRLGTLTDEIRERVIATGIEDMYTSCNSPPNIMEPLPWLDESDVEEI
;
A
#
# COMPACT_ATOMS: atom_id res chain seq x y z
N MET A 1 8.27 39.44 20.36
CA MET A 1 7.23 39.29 19.33
C MET A 1 7.89 38.71 18.09
N ASP A 2 8.07 37.39 18.12
CA ASP A 2 8.15 36.46 16.99
C ASP A 2 8.28 35.09 17.68
N GLU A 3 7.19 34.66 18.33
CA GLU A 3 7.05 33.24 18.65
C GLU A 3 6.84 32.55 17.30
N GLY A 4 7.95 32.19 16.66
CA GLY A 4 7.96 31.55 15.36
C GLY A 4 6.98 30.40 15.39
N LYS A 5 5.98 30.44 14.52
CA LYS A 5 5.04 29.34 14.31
C LYS A 5 5.88 28.08 14.09
N SER A 6 6.01 27.25 15.12
CA SER A 6 6.56 25.90 14.94
C SER A 6 5.58 25.21 13.99
N ARG A 7 6.07 24.68 12.86
CA ARG A 7 5.25 23.95 11.89
C ARG A 7 4.25 23.05 12.60
N LEU A 8 3.03 22.95 12.10
CA LEU A 8 2.00 22.09 12.71
C LEU A 8 2.53 20.66 12.88
N ARG A 9 3.25 20.13 11.87
CA ARG A 9 3.92 18.82 11.94
C ARG A 9 5.02 18.68 13.01
N LYS A 10 5.58 19.79 13.52
CA LYS A 10 6.60 19.83 14.58
C LYS A 10 6.06 20.35 15.91
N ASN A 11 4.75 20.62 16.01
CA ASN A 11 4.17 21.26 17.18
C ASN A 11 3.84 20.20 18.25
N PRO A 12 4.54 20.21 19.41
CA PRO A 12 4.37 19.20 20.45
C PRO A 12 2.98 19.24 21.12
N ARG A 13 2.19 20.32 20.94
CA ARG A 13 0.83 20.40 21.48
C ARG A 13 -0.14 19.40 20.81
N TYR A 14 0.09 19.03 19.55
CA TYR A 14 -0.73 18.05 18.84
C TYR A 14 -0.31 16.60 19.13
N PHE A 15 0.94 16.38 19.55
CA PHE A 15 1.59 15.06 19.59
C PHE A 15 2.22 14.73 20.94
N SER A 16 1.65 15.24 22.04
CA SER A 16 2.13 14.92 23.38
C SER A 16 1.28 13.84 24.05
N ASP A 17 1.91 13.05 24.93
CA ASP A 17 1.24 12.07 25.79
C ASP A 17 0.20 12.71 26.74
N LYS A 18 0.19 14.03 26.84
CA LYS A 18 -0.78 14.82 27.63
C LYS A 18 -2.04 15.18 26.82
N CYS A 19 -2.14 14.76 25.56
CA CYS A 19 -3.35 14.92 24.77
C CYS A 19 -4.41 13.89 25.18
N ASP A 20 -5.66 14.34 25.34
CA ASP A 20 -6.83 13.51 25.67
C ASP A 20 -6.63 12.63 26.91
N THR A 21 -6.50 13.25 28.09
CA THR A 21 -6.28 12.54 29.37
C THR A 21 -7.55 11.97 29.99
N GLU A 22 -8.71 12.27 29.42
CA GLU A 22 -10.01 11.74 29.87
C GLU A 22 -10.26 10.36 29.25
N THR A 23 -10.86 9.45 29.99
CA THR A 23 -11.30 8.15 29.44
C THR A 23 -12.38 8.36 28.39
N ARG A 24 -12.18 7.81 27.18
CA ARG A 24 -13.11 7.90 26.05
C ARG A 24 -13.69 6.54 25.67
N PRO A 25 -14.76 6.49 24.85
CA PRO A 25 -15.34 5.24 24.38
C PRO A 25 -14.30 4.29 23.76
N GLY A 26 -14.24 3.07 24.31
CA GLY A 26 -13.34 2.02 23.87
C GLY A 26 -11.99 1.97 24.59
N ASP A 27 -11.65 2.97 25.43
CA ASP A 27 -10.40 2.98 26.19
C ASP A 27 -10.35 1.83 27.22
N GLU A 28 -11.50 1.51 27.82
CA GLU A 28 -11.69 0.42 28.77
C GLU A 28 -11.50 -0.98 28.14
N ILE A 29 -11.66 -1.10 26.82
CA ILE A 29 -11.55 -2.36 26.09
C ILE A 29 -10.07 -2.64 25.82
N GLU A 30 -9.48 -3.55 26.59
CA GLU A 30 -8.05 -3.91 26.50
C GLU A 30 -7.11 -2.69 26.71
N PRO A 31 -6.97 -2.21 27.95
CA PRO A 31 -6.24 -0.97 28.27
C PRO A 31 -4.72 -1.06 28.10
N ARG A 32 -4.18 -2.27 27.87
CA ARG A 32 -2.73 -2.49 27.62
C ARG A 32 -2.28 -1.86 26.31
N TYR A 33 -3.14 -1.79 25.30
CA TYR A 33 -2.84 -1.13 24.03
C TYR A 33 -3.41 0.27 24.04
N GLN A 34 -2.54 1.26 24.16
CA GLN A 34 -2.94 2.67 24.17
C GLN A 34 -2.84 3.28 22.77
N LEU A 35 -3.71 4.23 22.47
CA LEU A 35 -3.62 5.01 21.24
C LEU A 35 -2.37 5.90 21.25
N LYS A 36 -1.72 6.02 20.09
CA LYS A 36 -0.62 6.98 19.86
C LYS A 36 -1.14 8.42 20.03
N PRO A 37 -0.30 9.38 20.46
CA PRO A 37 -0.73 10.77 20.71
C PRO A 37 -1.50 11.43 19.56
N GLU A 38 -1.06 11.24 18.32
CA GLU A 38 -1.69 11.77 17.12
C GLU A 38 -3.11 11.24 16.90
N ILE A 39 -3.34 9.96 17.23
CA ILE A 39 -4.63 9.29 17.10
C ILE A 39 -5.57 9.75 18.22
N ARG A 40 -5.05 9.96 19.43
CA ARG A 40 -5.83 10.58 20.52
C ARG A 40 -6.32 11.96 20.14
N TRP A 41 -5.46 12.76 19.51
CA TRP A 41 -5.83 14.08 19.04
C TRP A 41 -6.88 14.04 17.92
N GLU A 42 -6.74 13.13 16.95
CA GLU A 42 -7.76 12.89 15.92
C GLU A 42 -9.12 12.52 16.51
N ARG A 43 -9.12 11.58 17.46
CA ARG A 43 -10.33 11.17 18.19
C ARG A 43 -10.99 12.35 18.91
N LEU A 44 -10.18 13.22 19.52
CA LEU A 44 -10.68 14.42 20.20
C LEU A 44 -11.37 15.38 19.21
N GLN A 45 -10.84 15.53 17.99
CA GLN A 45 -11.51 16.31 16.94
C GLN A 45 -12.85 15.67 16.54
N MET A 46 -12.88 14.35 16.36
CA MET A 46 -14.12 13.62 16.07
C MET A 46 -15.18 13.86 17.16
N ILE A 47 -14.81 13.77 18.44
CA ILE A 47 -15.69 14.01 19.59
C ILE A 47 -16.20 15.46 19.58
N ASN A 48 -15.30 16.42 19.41
CA ASN A 48 -15.63 17.85 19.47
C ASN A 48 -16.51 18.30 18.30
N SER A 49 -16.38 17.67 17.13
CA SER A 49 -17.22 17.96 15.95
C SER A 49 -18.70 17.63 16.16
N ARG A 50 -19.00 16.69 17.07
CA ARG A 50 -20.34 16.10 17.28
C ARG A 50 -20.96 15.47 16.03
N MET A 51 -20.17 15.22 14.99
CA MET A 51 -20.61 14.55 13.76
C MET A 51 -20.57 13.02 13.87
N TYR A 52 -19.89 12.49 14.90
CA TYR A 52 -19.67 11.06 15.08
C TYR A 52 -20.44 10.53 16.29
N SER A 53 -21.08 9.38 16.11
CA SER A 53 -21.71 8.63 17.18
C SER A 53 -20.67 7.98 18.11
N SER A 54 -21.11 7.56 19.30
CA SER A 54 -20.27 6.81 20.24
C SER A 54 -19.75 5.50 19.64
N ASP A 55 -20.55 4.84 18.79
CA ASP A 55 -20.14 3.60 18.12
C ASP A 55 -19.04 3.86 17.09
N GLN A 56 -19.12 4.95 16.32
CA GLN A 56 -18.07 5.34 15.38
C GLN A 56 -16.77 5.73 16.10
N ILE A 57 -16.86 6.48 17.21
CA ILE A 57 -15.69 6.79 18.05
C ILE A 57 -15.08 5.50 18.64
N THR A 58 -15.92 4.56 19.08
CA THR A 58 -15.45 3.26 19.58
C THR A 58 -14.81 2.43 18.48
N ALA A 59 -15.38 2.42 17.27
CA ALA A 59 -14.82 1.74 16.11
C ALA A 59 -13.42 2.28 15.76
N PHE A 60 -13.28 3.61 15.72
CA PHE A 60 -12.01 4.29 15.53
C PHE A 60 -10.97 3.89 16.59
N THR A 61 -11.34 3.93 17.87
CA THR A 61 -10.47 3.49 18.97
C THR A 61 -10.05 2.03 18.81
N LEU A 62 -10.98 1.12 18.50
CA LEU A 62 -10.68 -0.31 18.33
C LEU A 62 -9.79 -0.58 17.12
N ALA A 63 -9.98 0.14 16.01
CA ALA A 63 -9.14 -0.01 14.81
C ALA A 63 -7.67 0.36 15.09
N HIS A 64 -7.43 1.46 15.81
CA HIS A 64 -6.05 1.85 16.17
C HIS A 64 -5.46 1.03 17.32
N LYS A 65 -6.29 0.46 18.20
CA LYS A 65 -5.81 -0.59 19.12
C LYS A 65 -5.41 -1.85 18.35
N ALA A 66 -6.15 -2.23 17.31
CA ALA A 66 -5.78 -3.34 16.44
C ALA A 66 -4.43 -3.09 15.73
N GLU A 67 -4.16 -1.85 15.31
CA GLU A 67 -2.85 -1.43 14.77
C GLU A 67 -1.73 -1.64 15.79
N ALA A 68 -1.90 -1.16 17.03
CA ALA A 68 -0.92 -1.37 18.09
C ALA A 68 -0.69 -2.86 18.41
N MET A 69 -1.75 -3.68 18.37
CA MET A 69 -1.67 -5.13 18.51
C MET A 69 -0.88 -5.77 17.35
N PHE A 70 -1.13 -5.33 16.12
CA PHE A 70 -0.41 -5.79 14.93
C PHE A 70 1.10 -5.46 15.04
N GLU A 71 1.44 -4.23 15.41
CA GLU A 71 2.84 -3.79 15.64
C GLU A 71 3.52 -4.61 16.75
N SER A 72 2.74 -5.06 17.75
CA SER A 72 3.19 -5.92 18.85
C SER A 72 3.16 -7.42 18.50
N ASN A 73 2.99 -7.78 17.22
CA ASN A 73 2.88 -9.15 16.73
C ASN A 73 1.74 -9.99 17.36
N SER A 74 0.69 -9.33 17.85
CA SER A 74 -0.51 -9.92 18.48
C SER A 74 -1.66 -10.12 17.47
N ILE A 75 -1.39 -10.92 16.44
CA ILE A 75 -2.13 -10.88 15.16
C ILE A 75 -3.59 -11.31 15.27
N THR A 76 -3.87 -12.36 16.04
CA THR A 76 -5.25 -12.85 16.24
C THR A 76 -6.13 -11.80 16.92
N MET A 77 -5.58 -11.10 17.93
CA MET A 77 -6.31 -10.03 18.62
C MET A 77 -6.50 -8.81 17.72
N ALA A 78 -5.46 -8.45 16.94
CA ALA A 78 -5.57 -7.38 15.96
C ALA A 78 -6.71 -7.64 14.97
N LEU A 79 -6.80 -8.87 14.42
CA LEU A 79 -7.86 -9.24 13.49
C LEU A 79 -9.25 -9.16 14.14
N GLU A 80 -9.38 -9.66 15.37
CA GLU A 80 -10.63 -9.60 16.13
C GLU A 80 -11.08 -8.15 16.36
N PHE A 81 -10.17 -7.29 16.82
CA PHE A 81 -10.47 -5.88 17.10
C PHE A 81 -10.81 -5.11 15.83
N ALA A 82 -10.11 -5.37 14.73
CA ALA A 82 -10.43 -4.77 13.44
C ALA A 82 -11.83 -5.20 12.95
N HIS A 83 -12.20 -6.48 13.08
CA HIS A 83 -13.55 -6.94 12.76
C HIS A 83 -14.62 -6.33 13.68
N ARG A 84 -14.33 -6.18 14.98
CA ARG A 84 -15.23 -5.50 15.92
C ARG A 84 -15.44 -4.03 15.57
N ALA A 85 -14.37 -3.32 15.21
CA ALA A 85 -14.45 -1.95 14.70
C ALA A 85 -15.32 -1.89 13.45
N LEU A 86 -15.06 -2.77 12.49
CA LEU A 86 -15.86 -2.87 11.27
C LEU A 86 -17.33 -3.12 11.58
N LYS A 87 -17.64 -4.01 12.54
CA LYS A 87 -19.03 -4.32 12.95
C LYS A 87 -19.76 -3.08 13.46
N LEU A 88 -19.10 -2.25 14.24
CA LEU A 88 -19.67 -1.01 14.80
C LEU A 88 -19.85 0.06 13.73
N ASP A 89 -18.87 0.23 12.85
CA ASP A 89 -18.90 1.25 11.80
C ASP A 89 -18.42 0.69 10.45
N PRO A 90 -19.32 0.51 9.45
CA PRO A 90 -18.93 0.10 8.10
C PRO A 90 -18.06 1.13 7.37
N LEU A 91 -18.01 2.38 7.82
CA LEU A 91 -17.18 3.45 7.25
C LEU A 91 -15.83 3.60 7.97
N CYS A 92 -15.48 2.70 8.89
CA CYS A 92 -14.17 2.73 9.54
C CYS A 92 -13.08 2.23 8.58
N ALA A 93 -12.51 3.15 7.79
CA ALA A 93 -11.45 2.86 6.82
C ALA A 93 -10.20 2.24 7.47
N ASP A 94 -9.83 2.68 8.68
CA ASP A 94 -8.68 2.16 9.41
C ASP A 94 -8.86 0.67 9.78
N ALA A 95 -10.09 0.22 10.08
CA ALA A 95 -10.34 -1.19 10.33
C ALA A 95 -10.11 -2.03 9.06
N PHE A 96 -10.50 -1.55 7.88
CA PHE A 96 -10.17 -2.22 6.61
C PHE A 96 -8.65 -2.25 6.36
N ARG A 97 -7.95 -1.13 6.57
CA ARG A 97 -6.48 -1.06 6.45
C ARG A 97 -5.80 -2.14 7.28
N ILE A 98 -6.16 -2.26 8.56
CA ILE A 98 -5.54 -3.26 9.45
C ILE A 98 -5.85 -4.69 9.03
N ILE A 99 -7.09 -5.00 8.59
CA ILE A 99 -7.41 -6.34 8.08
C ILE A 99 -6.56 -6.67 6.84
N ILE A 100 -6.35 -5.69 5.95
CA ILE A 100 -5.49 -5.84 4.76
C ILE A 100 -4.02 -6.02 5.17
N HIS A 101 -3.51 -5.24 6.14
CA HIS A 101 -2.14 -5.35 6.65
C HIS A 101 -1.84 -6.70 7.30
N ILE A 102 -2.79 -7.25 8.05
CA ILE A 102 -2.66 -8.59 8.65
C ILE A 102 -2.39 -9.64 7.57
N MET A 103 -2.84 -9.44 6.33
CA MET A 103 -2.55 -10.34 5.23
C MET A 103 -1.06 -10.39 4.87
N LEU A 104 -0.28 -9.34 5.12
CA LEU A 104 1.18 -9.33 4.89
C LEU A 104 1.93 -10.31 5.79
N ILE A 105 1.31 -10.77 6.88
CA ILE A 105 1.89 -11.77 7.78
C ILE A 105 1.78 -13.18 7.22
N ILE A 106 0.84 -13.40 6.30
CA ILE A 106 0.68 -14.70 5.65
C ILE A 106 1.97 -14.98 4.87
N PRO A 107 2.72 -16.05 5.21
CA PRO A 107 4.00 -16.30 4.58
C PRO A 107 3.87 -16.37 3.06
N GLN A 108 4.71 -15.59 2.38
CA GLN A 108 4.76 -15.50 0.91
C GLN A 108 3.48 -14.95 0.27
N LEU A 109 2.61 -14.20 0.98
CA LEU A 109 1.55 -13.48 0.28
C LEU A 109 2.15 -12.40 -0.64
N ASP A 110 1.61 -12.29 -1.87
CA ASP A 110 2.12 -11.39 -2.88
C ASP A 110 1.60 -9.99 -2.61
N CYS A 111 2.52 -9.02 -2.64
CA CYS A 111 2.18 -7.62 -2.46
C CYS A 111 1.21 -7.11 -3.53
N ASP A 112 1.18 -7.69 -4.74
CA ASP A 112 0.22 -7.32 -5.79
C ASP A 112 -1.24 -7.51 -5.31
N THR A 113 -1.54 -8.60 -4.60
CA THR A 113 -2.88 -8.84 -4.00
C THR A 113 -3.20 -7.76 -2.96
N VAL A 114 -2.22 -7.38 -2.13
CA VAL A 114 -2.41 -6.37 -1.09
C VAL A 114 -2.60 -4.98 -1.72
N ILE A 115 -1.82 -4.65 -2.75
CA ILE A 115 -1.96 -3.43 -3.56
C ILE A 115 -3.36 -3.36 -4.19
N CYS A 116 -3.86 -4.45 -4.77
CA CYS A 116 -5.23 -4.51 -5.33
C CYS A 116 -6.29 -4.19 -4.26
N LEU A 117 -6.15 -4.74 -3.06
CA LEU A 117 -7.07 -4.49 -1.95
C LEU A 117 -7.01 -3.04 -1.45
N ILE A 118 -5.82 -2.45 -1.37
CA ILE A 118 -5.66 -1.05 -0.97
C ILE A 118 -6.20 -0.11 -2.06
N ARG A 119 -5.98 -0.41 -3.34
CA ARG A 119 -6.57 0.35 -4.45
C ARG A 119 -8.08 0.31 -4.42
N GLU A 120 -8.69 -0.86 -4.17
CA GLU A 120 -10.14 -0.94 -4.01
C GLU A 120 -10.64 -0.14 -2.78
N LEU A 121 -9.85 -0.09 -1.71
CA LEU A 121 -10.16 0.72 -0.55
C LEU A 121 -10.12 2.22 -0.88
N ILE A 122 -9.09 2.67 -1.62
CA ILE A 122 -8.98 4.03 -2.16
C ILE A 122 -10.17 4.34 -3.06
N PHE A 123 -10.49 3.48 -4.03
CA PHE A 123 -11.65 3.61 -4.90
C PHE A 123 -12.94 3.83 -4.10
N THR A 124 -13.14 2.98 -3.11
CA THR A 124 -14.38 2.96 -2.34
C THR A 124 -14.52 4.21 -1.48
N PHE A 125 -13.49 4.56 -0.71
CA PHE A 125 -13.59 5.66 0.24
C PHE A 125 -13.44 7.05 -0.38
N ARG A 126 -12.78 7.17 -1.54
CA ARG A 126 -12.82 8.40 -2.35
C ARG A 126 -14.25 8.77 -2.72
N ASN A 127 -14.95 7.82 -3.35
CA ASN A 127 -16.34 8.01 -3.77
C ASN A 127 -17.32 8.19 -2.61
N LEU A 128 -17.04 7.62 -1.43
CA LEU A 128 -17.95 7.68 -0.28
C LEU A 128 -17.72 8.88 0.64
N ILE A 129 -16.48 9.33 0.77
CA ILE A 129 -16.07 10.28 1.82
C ILE A 129 -15.13 11.36 1.29
N TYR A 130 -14.07 10.99 0.56
CA TYR A 130 -12.93 11.90 0.41
C TYR A 130 -13.03 12.87 -0.77
N ASP A 131 -13.66 12.54 -1.90
CA ASP A 131 -13.58 13.39 -3.09
C ASP A 131 -14.13 14.81 -2.86
N GLU A 132 -15.25 14.93 -2.14
CA GLU A 132 -15.82 16.23 -1.75
C GLU A 132 -14.88 16.99 -0.80
N LEU A 133 -14.32 16.30 0.20
CA LEU A 133 -13.38 16.89 1.15
C LEU A 133 -12.08 17.34 0.49
N LEU A 134 -11.56 16.57 -0.47
CA LEU A 134 -10.34 16.89 -1.21
C LEU A 134 -10.54 18.11 -2.11
N PHE A 135 -11.73 18.22 -2.71
CA PHE A 135 -12.11 19.37 -3.51
C PHE A 135 -12.26 20.65 -2.67
N ASP A 136 -12.92 20.55 -1.51
CA ASP A 136 -13.18 21.70 -0.64
C ASP A 136 -11.94 22.14 0.16
N HIS A 137 -11.05 21.19 0.49
CA HIS A 137 -9.90 21.41 1.37
C HIS A 137 -8.56 20.90 0.79
N PRO A 138 -8.16 21.34 -0.41
CA PRO A 138 -6.96 20.85 -1.07
C PRO A 138 -5.70 21.19 -0.25
N GLY A 139 -4.91 20.17 0.06
CA GLY A 139 -3.66 20.32 0.81
C GLY A 139 -3.79 20.56 2.32
N GLU A 140 -5.00 20.47 2.89
CA GLU A 140 -5.29 20.71 4.31
C GLU A 140 -5.54 19.41 5.11
N GLY A 141 -5.02 18.27 4.63
CA GLY A 141 -5.30 16.95 5.19
C GLY A 141 -4.90 16.76 6.66
N LEU A 142 -3.93 17.52 7.17
CA LEU A 142 -3.61 17.51 8.61
C LEU A 142 -4.71 18.19 9.43
N GLN A 143 -5.29 19.30 8.94
CA GLN A 143 -6.31 20.09 9.62
C GLN A 143 -7.70 19.44 9.52
N VAL A 144 -8.02 18.85 8.37
CA VAL A 144 -9.26 18.12 8.12
C VAL A 144 -9.09 16.67 8.57
N TYR A 145 -9.45 16.38 9.82
CA TYR A 145 -9.18 15.08 10.43
C TYR A 145 -9.82 13.90 9.67
N GLN A 146 -10.91 14.12 8.95
CA GLN A 146 -11.54 13.09 8.08
C GLN A 146 -10.63 12.62 6.94
N LEU A 147 -9.68 13.44 6.48
CA LEU A 147 -8.74 13.08 5.43
C LEU A 147 -7.55 12.26 5.94
N ARG A 148 -7.36 12.13 7.26
CA ARG A 148 -6.17 11.45 7.81
C ARG A 148 -6.16 9.96 7.56
N SER A 149 -7.32 9.31 7.60
CA SER A 149 -7.43 7.91 7.19
C SER A 149 -7.05 7.75 5.71
N TYR A 150 -7.41 8.69 4.82
CA TYR A 150 -6.97 8.66 3.42
C TYR A 150 -5.45 8.75 3.27
N ILE A 151 -4.80 9.69 3.97
CA ILE A 151 -3.34 9.82 3.99
C ILE A 151 -2.69 8.52 4.47
N ARG A 152 -3.23 7.90 5.53
CA ARG A 152 -2.71 6.62 6.03
C ARG A 152 -2.86 5.49 5.00
N ILE A 153 -3.97 5.41 4.25
CA ILE A 153 -4.14 4.44 3.15
C ILE A 153 -3.08 4.65 2.06
N LEU A 154 -2.79 5.90 1.68
CA LEU A 154 -1.79 6.24 0.67
C LEU A 154 -0.38 5.87 1.12
N VAL A 155 -0.05 6.13 2.38
CA VAL A 155 1.25 5.76 2.97
C VAL A 155 1.43 4.25 3.00
N ASP A 156 0.39 3.50 3.37
CA ASP A 156 0.40 2.03 3.34
C ASP A 156 0.66 1.51 1.93
N LEU A 157 -0.08 2.02 0.95
CA LEU A 157 0.11 1.66 -0.46
C LEU A 157 1.56 1.90 -0.89
N SER A 158 2.09 3.08 -0.54
CA SER A 158 3.45 3.48 -0.90
C SER A 158 4.52 2.57 -0.30
N GLN A 159 4.38 2.21 0.99
CA GLN A 159 5.33 1.33 1.68
C GLN A 159 5.30 -0.10 1.15
N ILE A 160 4.11 -0.63 0.86
CA ILE A 160 3.94 -1.97 0.28
C ILE A 160 4.48 -2.00 -1.15
N ALA A 161 4.19 -0.97 -1.95
CA ALA A 161 4.73 -0.81 -3.29
C ALA A 161 6.26 -0.74 -3.29
N LEU A 162 6.85 0.05 -2.38
CA LEU A 162 8.30 0.16 -2.22
C LEU A 162 8.96 -1.18 -1.86
N THR A 163 8.35 -1.94 -0.96
CA THR A 163 8.84 -3.26 -0.51
C THR A 163 8.73 -4.32 -1.60
N SER A 164 7.80 -4.13 -2.55
CA SER A 164 7.53 -5.04 -3.66
C SER A 164 8.13 -4.61 -5.00
N GLU A 165 9.02 -3.61 -4.98
CA GLU A 165 9.71 -3.08 -6.16
C GLU A 165 8.75 -2.47 -7.22
N LYS A 166 7.53 -2.10 -6.81
CA LYS A 166 6.53 -1.36 -7.62
C LYS A 166 6.70 0.14 -7.44
N TYR A 167 7.89 0.62 -7.77
CA TYR A 167 8.32 1.98 -7.43
C TYR A 167 7.45 3.07 -8.05
N GLU A 168 6.91 2.83 -9.24
CA GLU A 168 5.94 3.70 -9.91
C GLU A 168 4.71 3.98 -9.04
N ILE A 169 4.13 2.94 -8.45
CA ILE A 169 2.97 3.06 -7.55
C ILE A 169 3.35 3.83 -6.29
N ALA A 170 4.57 3.61 -5.76
CA ALA A 170 5.05 4.32 -4.59
C ALA A 170 5.25 5.82 -4.86
N VAL A 171 5.75 6.21 -6.04
CA VAL A 171 5.87 7.61 -6.44
C VAL A 171 4.50 8.28 -6.46
N TYR A 172 3.55 7.72 -7.22
CA TYR A 172 2.22 8.30 -7.35
C TYR A 172 1.49 8.41 -6.01
N ALA A 173 1.59 7.40 -5.14
CA ALA A 173 0.93 7.41 -3.84
C ALA A 173 1.58 8.39 -2.85
N TYR A 174 2.91 8.57 -2.86
CA TYR A 174 3.55 9.60 -2.05
C TYR A 174 3.32 11.02 -2.59
N GLU A 175 3.26 11.20 -3.91
CA GLU A 175 2.88 12.47 -4.53
C GLU A 175 1.45 12.84 -4.14
N GLU A 176 0.52 11.88 -4.19
CA GLU A 176 -0.85 12.08 -3.69
C GLU A 176 -0.87 12.43 -2.21
N ALA A 177 -0.15 11.70 -1.36
CA ALA A 177 -0.11 11.99 0.07
C ALA A 177 0.36 13.43 0.35
N LEU A 178 1.29 13.94 -0.46
CA LEU A 178 1.77 15.31 -0.37
C LEU A 178 0.77 16.34 -0.94
N ARG A 179 0.01 16.01 -2.00
CA ARG A 179 -1.11 16.84 -2.51
C ARG A 179 -2.22 16.98 -1.47
N VAL A 180 -2.51 15.91 -0.74
CA VAL A 180 -3.54 15.88 0.31
C VAL A 180 -3.08 16.65 1.56
N ASP A 181 -1.81 16.51 1.96
CA ASP A 181 -1.26 17.13 3.17
C ASP A 181 0.02 17.93 2.88
N ASN A 182 -0.15 19.23 2.65
CA ASN A 182 0.96 20.15 2.37
C ASN A 182 1.87 20.39 3.60
N GLU A 183 1.39 20.09 4.81
CA GLU A 183 2.23 20.12 6.01
C GLU A 183 3.13 18.88 6.11
N ASP A 184 2.86 17.85 5.29
CA ASP A 184 3.62 16.61 5.17
C ASP A 184 3.92 15.97 6.53
N TYR A 185 2.85 15.71 7.27
CA TYR A 185 2.89 15.01 8.55
C TYR A 185 3.37 13.57 8.38
N SER A 186 2.98 12.91 7.28
CA SER A 186 3.38 11.55 6.95
C SER A 186 4.85 11.41 6.53
N GLN A 187 5.53 12.52 6.23
CA GLN A 187 6.91 12.58 5.73
C GLN A 187 7.07 11.92 4.36
N ALA A 188 6.06 12.03 3.50
CA ALA A 188 6.08 11.60 2.11
C ALA A 188 7.25 12.24 1.34
N ARG A 189 7.59 13.52 1.63
CA ARG A 189 8.66 14.24 0.93
C ARG A 189 10.03 13.55 0.97
N ASP A 190 10.34 12.91 2.10
CA ASP A 190 11.64 12.25 2.31
C ASP A 190 11.73 10.98 1.44
N PHE A 191 10.61 10.24 1.32
CA PHE A 191 10.56 9.08 0.43
C PHE A 191 10.54 9.50 -1.05
N LEU A 192 9.88 10.62 -1.40
CA LEU A 192 9.90 11.15 -2.76
C LEU A 192 11.31 11.49 -3.25
N ILE A 193 12.16 12.10 -2.40
CA ILE A 193 13.58 12.32 -2.75
C ILE A 193 14.25 11.00 -3.15
N LEU A 194 14.10 9.96 -2.34
CA LEU A 194 14.71 8.65 -2.60
C LEU A 194 14.17 8.04 -3.90
N MET A 195 12.86 8.12 -4.13
CA MET A 195 12.24 7.58 -5.34
C MET A 195 12.62 8.36 -6.60
N TYR A 196 12.70 9.68 -6.53
CA TYR A 196 13.15 10.52 -7.65
C TYR A 196 14.63 10.22 -7.98
N LEU A 197 15.50 10.15 -6.96
CA LEU A 197 16.89 9.74 -7.15
C LEU A 197 16.99 8.35 -7.79
N LYS A 198 16.13 7.41 -7.40
CA LYS A 198 16.07 6.08 -8.00
C LYS A 198 15.71 6.14 -9.48
N ASN A 199 14.66 6.89 -9.84
CA ASN A 199 14.23 7.09 -11.22
C ASN A 199 15.34 7.74 -12.07
N ILE A 200 15.98 8.78 -11.56
CA ILE A 200 17.11 9.44 -12.23
C ILE A 200 18.25 8.44 -12.48
N GLY A 201 18.60 7.61 -11.50
CA GLY A 201 19.63 6.57 -11.65
C GLY A 201 19.28 5.57 -12.74
N ARG A 202 18.02 5.11 -12.76
CA ARG A 202 17.49 4.19 -13.77
C ARG A 202 17.56 4.79 -15.18
N THR A 203 17.06 6.01 -15.37
CA THR A 203 17.09 6.71 -16.67
C THR A 203 18.51 6.92 -17.16
N ARG A 204 19.47 7.27 -16.29
CA ARG A 204 20.88 7.44 -16.67
C ARG A 204 21.54 6.16 -17.18
N ARG A 205 21.08 4.99 -16.75
CA ARG A 205 21.54 3.69 -17.27
C ARG A 205 20.84 3.28 -18.56
N SER A 206 20.14 4.20 -19.23
CA SER A 206 19.37 3.93 -20.45
C SER A 206 18.27 2.88 -20.26
N GLN A 207 17.77 2.71 -19.03
CA GLN A 207 16.58 1.89 -18.76
C GLN A 207 15.35 2.79 -18.81
N LYS A 208 14.29 2.30 -19.45
CA LYS A 208 13.01 3.01 -19.48
C LYS A 208 12.42 3.03 -18.07
N ALA A 209 12.20 4.22 -17.51
CA ALA A 209 11.41 4.37 -16.30
C ALA A 209 9.91 4.45 -16.69
N MET A 210 9.04 3.81 -15.91
CA MET A 210 7.58 3.95 -16.10
C MET A 210 7.08 5.33 -15.67
N VAL A 211 7.72 5.93 -14.67
CA VAL A 211 7.48 7.31 -14.24
C VAL A 211 8.74 8.11 -14.53
N ASP A 212 8.63 9.16 -15.34
CA ASP A 212 9.75 10.04 -15.64
C ASP A 212 9.82 11.15 -14.58
N ARG A 213 10.90 11.17 -13.80
CA ARG A 213 11.19 12.21 -12.82
C ARG A 213 12.64 12.63 -12.99
N THR A 214 12.83 13.88 -13.34
CA THR A 214 14.10 14.47 -13.72
C THR A 214 14.84 15.08 -12.54
N ILE A 215 16.08 15.50 -12.79
CA ILE A 215 16.86 16.27 -11.81
C ILE A 215 16.18 17.61 -11.52
N ASP A 216 15.51 18.21 -12.51
CA ASP A 216 14.84 19.49 -12.33
C ASP A 216 13.58 19.32 -11.47
N ASP A 217 12.86 18.21 -11.60
CA ASP A 217 11.73 17.88 -10.70
C ASP A 217 12.21 17.69 -9.26
N LEU A 218 13.35 17.01 -9.07
CA LEU A 218 13.97 16.86 -7.75
C LEU A 218 14.37 18.22 -7.14
N LYS A 219 14.98 19.12 -7.93
CA LYS A 219 15.31 20.48 -7.46
C LYS A 219 14.06 21.27 -7.12
N SER A 220 13.04 21.20 -7.98
CA SER A 220 11.75 21.84 -7.76
C SER A 220 11.08 21.36 -6.48
N LEU A 221 11.09 20.04 -6.20
CA LEU A 221 10.62 19.46 -4.94
C LEU A 221 11.36 20.05 -3.71
N ILE A 222 12.69 20.17 -3.78
CA ILE A 222 13.52 20.66 -2.67
C ILE A 222 13.23 22.14 -2.37
N ASP A 223 13.10 22.95 -3.42
CA ASP A 223 12.96 24.40 -3.33
C ASP A 223 11.49 24.84 -3.18
N CYS A 224 10.54 23.90 -3.30
CA CYS A 224 9.11 24.19 -3.28
C CYS A 224 8.61 24.76 -1.93
N THR A 225 7.63 25.66 -2.02
CA THR A 225 6.71 25.99 -0.94
C THR A 225 5.31 25.65 -1.40
N LEU A 226 4.65 24.70 -0.72
CA LEU A 226 3.31 24.27 -1.07
C LEU A 226 2.26 25.30 -0.59
N PRO A 227 1.13 25.44 -1.30
CA PRO A 227 0.17 26.55 -1.06
C PRO A 227 -0.35 26.66 0.38
N LYS A 228 -0.51 25.53 1.07
CA LYS A 228 -1.04 25.47 2.44
C LYS A 228 0.02 25.20 3.50
N SER A 229 1.30 25.26 3.13
CA SER A 229 2.41 25.01 4.05
C SER A 229 2.88 26.29 4.75
N ASP A 230 3.35 26.17 6.00
CA ASP A 230 3.94 27.27 6.78
C ASP A 230 5.33 27.75 6.26
N GLY A 231 5.79 27.27 5.09
CA GLY A 231 7.04 27.70 4.43
C GLY A 231 7.70 26.58 3.61
N PRO A 232 8.95 26.78 3.13
CA PRO A 232 9.61 25.84 2.21
C PRO A 232 9.64 24.39 2.70
N LEU A 233 9.29 23.43 1.86
CA LEU A 233 8.97 22.06 2.27
C LEU A 233 10.06 21.41 3.15
N PHE A 234 11.34 21.68 2.84
CA PHE A 234 12.52 21.15 3.54
C PHE A 234 13.19 22.10 4.55
N LYS A 235 12.56 23.22 4.91
CA LYS A 235 13.12 24.18 5.88
C LYS A 235 13.44 23.49 7.22
N GLY A 236 14.72 23.52 7.60
CA GLY A 236 15.22 22.93 8.86
C GLY A 236 15.49 21.43 8.80
N ASP A 237 15.42 20.80 7.62
CA ASP A 237 15.67 19.36 7.43
C ASP A 237 17.03 19.10 6.75
N GLU A 238 17.89 20.12 6.63
CA GLU A 238 19.19 20.08 5.94
C GLU A 238 20.15 18.98 6.40
N ASN A 239 19.95 18.52 7.64
CA ASN A 239 20.76 17.55 8.34
C ASN A 239 20.09 16.18 8.51
N THR A 240 18.92 15.92 7.92
CA THR A 240 18.27 14.59 7.93
C THR A 240 19.06 13.59 7.09
N LEU A 241 18.88 12.29 7.33
CA LEU A 241 19.56 11.22 6.60
C LEU A 241 19.34 11.35 5.09
N VAL A 242 18.09 11.49 4.67
CA VAL A 242 17.72 11.61 3.26
C VAL A 242 18.40 12.80 2.58
N MET A 243 18.37 13.99 3.21
CA MET A 243 19.00 15.19 2.63
C MET A 243 20.52 15.07 2.53
N ARG A 244 21.19 14.40 3.48
CA ARG A 244 22.63 14.16 3.42
C ARG A 244 23.01 13.21 2.28
N TRP A 245 22.26 12.12 2.10
CA TRP A 245 22.47 11.19 1.00
C TRP A 245 22.17 11.80 -0.36
N MET A 246 21.08 12.56 -0.47
CA MET A 246 20.75 13.31 -1.68
C MET A 246 21.88 14.28 -2.07
N LYS A 247 22.37 15.10 -1.14
CA LYS A 247 23.50 16.02 -1.39
C LYS A 247 24.76 15.27 -1.83
N MET A 248 25.03 14.11 -1.25
CA MET A 248 26.17 13.26 -1.61
C MET A 248 26.03 12.70 -3.03
N MET A 249 24.84 12.25 -3.41
CA MET A 249 24.56 11.75 -4.76
C MET A 249 24.61 12.86 -5.80
N LEU A 250 24.05 14.04 -5.52
CA LEU A 250 24.14 15.21 -6.41
C LEU A 250 25.60 15.65 -6.60
N ALA A 251 26.40 15.71 -5.53
CA ALA A 251 27.83 16.04 -5.64
C ALA A 251 28.60 15.03 -6.52
N TYR A 252 28.23 13.75 -6.45
CA TYR A 252 28.79 12.72 -7.33
C TYR A 252 28.36 12.93 -8.79
N MET A 253 27.08 13.20 -9.02
CA MET A 253 26.51 13.45 -10.35
C MET A 253 27.14 14.67 -11.04
N ASP A 254 27.43 15.72 -10.28
CA ASP A 254 28.08 16.95 -10.75
C ASP A 254 29.59 16.78 -10.97
N GLY A 255 30.15 15.61 -10.66
CA GLY A 255 31.59 15.34 -10.77
C GLY A 255 32.44 16.03 -9.70
N ASN A 256 31.82 16.61 -8.65
CA ASN A 256 32.51 17.29 -7.56
C ASN A 256 33.09 16.29 -6.56
N LYS A 257 34.21 15.66 -6.94
CA LYS A 257 34.89 14.61 -6.17
C LYS A 257 35.29 15.04 -4.75
N GLU A 258 35.67 16.30 -4.56
CA GLU A 258 36.06 16.81 -3.24
C GLU A 258 34.86 16.91 -2.30
N LEU A 259 33.76 17.50 -2.76
CA LEU A 259 32.53 17.61 -1.97
C LEU A 259 31.96 16.22 -1.65
N PHE A 260 31.89 15.33 -2.64
CA PHE A 260 31.47 13.94 -2.44
C PHE A 260 32.29 13.25 -1.33
N LYS A 261 33.63 13.28 -1.41
CA LYS A 261 34.52 12.66 -0.40
C LYS A 261 34.35 13.27 0.99
N ASN A 262 34.13 14.59 1.05
CA ASN A 262 33.90 15.29 2.31
C ASN A 262 32.56 14.89 2.94
N LEU A 263 31.49 14.77 2.15
CA LEU A 263 30.18 14.32 2.60
C LEU A 263 30.21 12.86 3.05
N ALA A 264 30.85 11.97 2.28
CA ALA A 264 31.01 10.56 2.61
C ALA A 264 31.71 10.35 3.96
N ARG A 265 32.82 11.06 4.21
CA ARG A 265 33.52 11.00 5.51
C ARG A 265 32.67 11.53 6.67
N LYS A 266 31.87 12.57 6.43
CA LYS A 266 30.95 13.10 7.43
C LYS A 266 29.85 12.09 7.76
N GLU A 267 29.30 11.41 6.75
CA GLU A 267 28.27 10.39 6.94
C GLU A 267 28.80 9.18 7.69
N GLU A 268 29.99 8.67 7.33
CA GLU A 268 30.61 7.54 8.05
C GLU A 268 30.81 7.85 9.55
N ARG A 269 31.22 9.08 9.87
CA ARG A 269 31.40 9.52 11.26
C ARG A 269 30.07 9.69 12.00
N LYS A 270 29.06 10.25 11.33
CA LYS A 270 27.76 10.55 11.93
C LYS A 270 26.91 9.30 12.08
N ASN A 271 26.97 8.40 11.10
CA ASN A 271 26.09 7.26 10.96
C ASN A 271 26.81 6.06 10.30
N SER A 272 27.82 5.52 10.97
CA SER A 272 28.55 4.35 10.46
C SER A 272 27.66 3.11 10.26
N GLU A 273 26.52 3.02 10.98
CA GLU A 273 25.62 1.87 10.87
C GLU A 273 24.93 1.82 9.50
N ILE A 274 24.45 2.94 8.97
CA ILE A 274 23.80 2.95 7.66
C ILE A 274 24.79 2.59 6.54
N ILE A 275 26.03 3.06 6.63
CA ILE A 275 27.09 2.72 5.68
C ILE A 275 27.39 1.22 5.72
N LYS A 276 27.54 0.64 6.92
CA LYS A 276 27.72 -0.80 7.12
C LYS A 276 26.58 -1.60 6.50
N VAL A 277 25.33 -1.13 6.63
CA VAL A 277 24.19 -1.82 6.03
C VAL A 277 24.21 -1.73 4.52
N ILE A 278 24.48 -0.56 3.95
CA ILE A 278 24.58 -0.35 2.49
C ILE A 278 25.72 -1.18 1.88
N PHE A 279 26.83 -1.33 2.59
CA PHE A 279 27.95 -2.18 2.18
C PHE A 279 27.74 -3.67 2.50
N ASN A 280 26.57 -4.04 3.02
CA ASN A 280 26.24 -5.42 3.41
C ASN A 280 27.19 -6.00 4.48
N GLU A 281 27.81 -5.15 5.29
CA GLU A 281 28.63 -5.48 6.46
C GLU A 281 27.77 -5.75 7.71
N LYS A 282 26.52 -5.24 7.72
CA LYS A 282 25.55 -5.38 8.82
C LYS A 282 24.14 -5.54 8.27
N LYS A 283 23.29 -6.33 8.94
CA LYS A 283 21.87 -6.41 8.57
C LYS A 283 21.06 -5.23 9.14
N PRO A 284 20.04 -4.73 8.41
CA PRO A 284 19.21 -3.61 8.86
C PRO A 284 18.57 -3.81 10.24
N GLU A 285 18.15 -5.04 10.55
CA GLU A 285 17.49 -5.43 11.81
C GLU A 285 18.30 -5.14 13.07
N PHE A 286 19.62 -4.98 12.94
CA PHE A 286 20.53 -4.73 14.07
C PHE A 286 20.92 -3.26 14.23
N MET A 287 20.35 -2.33 13.45
CA MET A 287 20.58 -0.90 13.67
C MET A 287 19.95 -0.47 15.00
N ASN A 288 20.46 0.59 15.61
CA ASN A 288 19.86 1.18 16.82
C ASN A 288 19.19 2.53 16.55
N ASP A 289 19.61 3.23 15.52
CA ASP A 289 19.09 4.55 15.16
C ASP A 289 17.71 4.47 14.46
N ASN A 290 16.74 5.23 14.97
CA ASN A 290 15.35 5.22 14.47
C ASN A 290 15.22 5.86 13.08
N GLU A 291 15.96 6.94 12.80
CA GLU A 291 15.94 7.59 11.48
C GLU A 291 16.50 6.63 10.41
N SER A 292 17.62 5.98 10.71
CA SER A 292 18.24 4.99 9.85
C SER A 292 17.34 3.79 9.60
N LYS A 293 16.72 3.22 10.63
CA LYS A 293 15.75 2.13 10.48
C LYS A 293 14.62 2.51 9.52
N LYS A 294 14.10 3.72 9.66
CA LYS A 294 12.98 4.22 8.85
C LYS A 294 13.33 4.27 7.35
N TYR A 295 14.50 4.81 7.00
CA TYR A 295 14.83 5.06 5.59
C TYR A 295 15.79 4.05 4.96
N CYS A 296 16.39 3.14 5.74
CA CYS A 296 17.43 2.23 5.23
C CYS A 296 16.96 1.38 4.05
N ILE A 297 15.79 0.76 4.13
CA ILE A 297 15.29 -0.10 3.04
C ILE A 297 15.06 0.74 1.77
N ALA A 298 14.43 1.91 1.91
CA ALA A 298 14.18 2.83 0.80
C ALA A 298 15.49 3.32 0.15
N LEU A 299 16.47 3.66 0.98
CA LEU A 299 17.79 4.13 0.54
C LEU A 299 18.57 3.02 -0.17
N THR A 300 18.66 1.82 0.42
CA THR A 300 19.31 0.67 -0.22
C THR A 300 18.69 0.37 -1.57
N ASN A 301 17.34 0.34 -1.65
CA ASN A 301 16.62 0.13 -2.90
C ASN A 301 16.89 1.23 -3.94
N THR A 302 17.05 2.48 -3.50
CA THR A 302 17.43 3.60 -4.37
C THR A 302 18.82 3.38 -4.97
N LEU A 303 19.78 3.00 -4.14
CA LEU A 303 21.19 2.87 -4.53
C LEU A 303 21.48 1.67 -5.47
N ILE A 304 20.58 0.69 -5.57
CA ILE A 304 20.66 -0.39 -6.58
C ILE A 304 20.69 0.19 -8.01
N ASP A 305 20.04 1.34 -8.23
CA ASP A 305 20.06 2.05 -9.52
C ASP A 305 21.30 2.94 -9.71
N TRP A 306 22.23 2.92 -8.75
CA TRP A 306 23.47 3.71 -8.73
C TRP A 306 24.72 2.86 -8.41
N PRO A 307 25.03 1.80 -9.19
CA PRO A 307 26.14 0.89 -8.89
C PRO A 307 27.51 1.58 -8.88
N ASP A 308 27.79 2.48 -9.83
CA ASP A 308 29.08 3.18 -9.91
C ASP A 308 29.32 4.07 -8.67
N PHE A 309 28.29 4.80 -8.25
CA PHE A 309 28.32 5.60 -7.03
C PHE A 309 28.61 4.73 -5.80
N LEU A 310 27.93 3.59 -5.67
CA LEU A 310 28.13 2.66 -4.55
C LEU A 310 29.57 2.11 -4.53
N ILE A 311 30.09 1.72 -5.69
CA ILE A 311 31.45 1.18 -5.85
C ILE A 311 32.50 2.23 -5.47
N ASP A 312 32.35 3.46 -5.96
CA ASP A 312 33.25 4.57 -5.65
C ASP A 312 33.19 4.96 -4.17
N LEU A 313 31.99 4.96 -3.58
CA LEU A 313 31.80 5.22 -2.15
C LEU A 313 32.46 4.15 -1.29
N HIS A 314 32.26 2.86 -1.63
CA HIS A 314 32.90 1.73 -0.96
C HIS A 314 34.42 1.81 -1.05
N THR A 315 34.96 1.95 -2.27
CA THR A 315 36.40 2.03 -2.52
C THR A 315 37.04 3.19 -1.75
N PHE A 316 36.34 4.31 -1.60
CA PHE A 316 36.84 5.47 -0.86
C PHE A 316 36.81 5.30 0.67
N LEU A 317 35.75 4.70 1.23
CA LEU A 317 35.58 4.54 2.69
C LEU A 317 36.22 3.27 3.25
N ARG A 318 36.49 2.29 2.39
CA ARG A 318 37.10 1.00 2.70
C ARG A 318 38.33 0.85 1.79
N SER A 319 38.28 -0.13 0.91
CA SER A 319 39.23 -0.43 -0.14
C SER A 319 38.47 -1.01 -1.33
N GLU A 320 39.13 -1.09 -2.48
CA GLU A 320 38.56 -1.79 -3.63
C GLU A 320 38.27 -3.26 -3.27
N ASP A 321 37.07 -3.73 -3.63
CA ASP A 321 36.62 -5.10 -3.41
C ASP A 321 35.87 -5.58 -4.65
N GLN A 322 36.49 -6.51 -5.37
CA GLN A 322 35.94 -7.05 -6.60
C GLN A 322 34.63 -7.82 -6.37
N ASP A 323 34.48 -8.49 -5.22
CA ASP A 323 33.27 -9.23 -4.88
C ASP A 323 32.11 -8.27 -4.60
N PHE A 324 32.38 -7.15 -3.93
CA PHE A 324 31.41 -6.08 -3.76
C PHE A 324 31.00 -5.48 -5.11
N ASN A 325 31.97 -5.12 -5.95
CA ASN A 325 31.72 -4.54 -7.27
C ASN A 325 30.85 -5.47 -8.15
N ASN A 326 31.18 -6.76 -8.17
CA ASN A 326 30.42 -7.77 -8.89
C ASN A 326 28.98 -7.90 -8.36
N LYS A 327 28.77 -7.81 -7.05
CA LYS A 327 27.42 -7.84 -6.45
C LYS A 327 26.59 -6.62 -6.83
N CYS A 328 27.16 -5.41 -6.76
CA CYS A 328 26.49 -4.17 -7.16
C CYS A 328 26.05 -4.22 -8.63
N ASN A 329 26.95 -4.61 -9.53
CA ASN A 329 26.65 -4.72 -10.96
C ASN A 329 25.61 -5.79 -11.27
N LYS A 330 25.64 -6.93 -10.56
CA LYS A 330 24.64 -7.98 -10.73
C LYS A 330 23.24 -7.51 -10.32
N LEU A 331 23.11 -6.85 -9.17
CA LEU A 331 21.81 -6.32 -8.71
C LEU A 331 21.24 -5.30 -9.70
N ALA A 332 22.08 -4.38 -10.19
CA ALA A 332 21.74 -3.38 -11.20
C ALA A 332 21.22 -3.97 -12.52
N SER A 333 21.81 -5.08 -12.99
CA SER A 333 21.47 -5.72 -14.27
C SER A 333 20.08 -6.39 -14.32
N THR A 334 19.39 -6.50 -13.18
CA THR A 334 18.16 -7.32 -13.05
C THR A 334 16.86 -6.58 -13.38
N ILE A 335 16.91 -5.29 -13.70
CA ILE A 335 15.69 -4.46 -13.77
C ILE A 335 15.21 -4.29 -15.23
N LEU A 336 14.25 -5.18 -15.57
CA LEU A 336 13.11 -5.04 -16.49
C LEU A 336 13.36 -4.64 -17.96
N GLU A 337 13.10 -5.58 -18.89
CA GLU A 337 11.94 -5.57 -19.82
C GLU A 337 12.00 -6.70 -20.86
N ASP A 338 13.18 -7.27 -21.13
CA ASP A 338 13.35 -8.45 -22.00
C ASP A 338 13.63 -9.71 -21.20
N VAL A 339 12.63 -10.18 -20.44
CA VAL A 339 12.65 -11.58 -20.00
C VAL A 339 12.59 -12.43 -21.27
N SER A 340 13.71 -13.08 -21.60
CA SER A 340 13.84 -13.93 -22.79
C SER A 340 12.68 -14.92 -22.83
N ARG A 341 12.30 -15.36 -24.05
CA ARG A 341 11.24 -16.37 -24.20
C ARG A 341 11.49 -17.59 -23.31
N ASP A 342 12.74 -18.05 -23.23
CA ASP A 342 13.12 -19.19 -22.39
C ASP A 342 12.92 -18.91 -20.90
N ALA A 343 13.27 -17.70 -20.44
CA ALA A 343 13.03 -17.30 -19.06
C ALA A 343 11.52 -17.22 -18.75
N ARG A 344 10.67 -16.73 -19.67
CA ARG A 344 9.21 -16.74 -19.48
C ARG A 344 8.64 -18.17 -19.41
N VAL A 345 9.13 -19.07 -20.26
CA VAL A 345 8.77 -20.50 -20.22
C VAL A 345 9.20 -21.14 -18.90
N GLN A 346 10.40 -20.84 -18.41
CA GLN A 346 10.88 -21.32 -17.13
C GLN A 346 10.01 -20.82 -15.97
N MET A 347 9.68 -19.53 -15.94
CA MET A 347 8.78 -18.95 -14.93
C MET A 347 7.40 -19.60 -14.98
N ALA A 348 6.82 -19.80 -16.16
CA ALA A 348 5.53 -20.49 -16.30
C ALA A 348 5.58 -21.95 -15.80
N SER A 349 6.68 -22.65 -16.08
CA SER A 349 6.91 -24.01 -15.59
C SER A 349 7.01 -24.06 -14.06
N MET A 350 7.74 -23.13 -13.44
CA MET A 350 7.80 -23.04 -11.98
C MET A 350 6.45 -22.68 -11.37
N GLY A 351 5.69 -21.77 -12.00
CA GLY A 351 4.33 -21.44 -11.59
C GLY A 351 3.42 -22.67 -11.57
N SER A 352 3.56 -23.55 -12.57
CA SER A 352 2.82 -24.81 -12.65
C SER A 352 3.23 -25.82 -11.55
N ASP A 353 4.53 -25.97 -11.26
CA ASP A 353 5.01 -26.81 -10.14
C ASP A 353 4.41 -26.35 -8.80
N PHE A 354 4.47 -25.04 -8.54
CA PHE A 354 3.90 -24.48 -7.30
C PHE A 354 2.38 -24.66 -7.22
N LEU A 355 1.65 -24.58 -8.34
CA LEU A 355 0.22 -24.87 -8.38
C LEU A 355 -0.07 -26.32 -7.94
N ASP A 356 0.70 -27.30 -8.42
CA ASP A 356 0.50 -28.71 -8.07
C ASP A 356 0.93 -29.04 -6.64
N ARG A 357 1.98 -28.40 -6.15
CA ARG A 357 2.38 -28.46 -4.73
C ARG A 357 1.30 -27.85 -3.83
N GLY A 358 0.71 -26.73 -4.25
CA GLY A 358 -0.42 -26.09 -3.58
C GLY A 358 -1.63 -27.02 -3.50
N ARG A 359 -2.01 -27.67 -4.60
CA ARG A 359 -3.10 -28.66 -4.65
C ARG A 359 -2.84 -29.83 -3.70
N SER A 360 -1.60 -30.31 -3.65
CA SER A 360 -1.22 -31.41 -2.74
C SER A 360 -1.28 -30.98 -1.27
N ALA A 361 -0.79 -29.79 -0.93
CA ALA A 361 -0.90 -29.24 0.43
C ALA A 361 -2.37 -29.01 0.84
N HIS A 362 -3.21 -28.52 -0.09
CA HIS A 362 -4.64 -28.33 0.12
C HIS A 362 -5.35 -29.66 0.41
N ARG A 363 -5.10 -30.71 -0.40
CA ARG A 363 -5.66 -32.06 -0.15
C ARG A 363 -5.27 -32.63 1.21
N ASN A 364 -4.08 -32.28 1.69
CA ASN A 364 -3.57 -32.72 3.01
C ASN A 364 -4.03 -31.81 4.17
N GLY A 365 -4.91 -30.85 3.94
CA GLY A 365 -5.44 -29.95 4.98
C GLY A 365 -4.45 -28.89 5.47
N ASN A 366 -3.28 -28.73 4.83
CA ASN A 366 -2.29 -27.72 5.23
C ASN A 366 -2.56 -26.39 4.50
N PHE A 367 -3.57 -25.66 4.97
CA PHE A 367 -4.11 -24.48 4.27
C PHE A 367 -3.14 -23.30 4.20
N PHE A 368 -2.39 -22.99 5.26
CA PHE A 368 -1.38 -21.91 5.21
C PHE A 368 -0.30 -22.21 4.17
N LYS A 369 0.25 -23.44 4.19
CA LYS A 369 1.26 -23.85 3.21
C LYS A 369 0.70 -23.88 1.78
N ALA A 370 -0.55 -24.29 1.61
CA ALA A 370 -1.23 -24.27 0.33
C ALA A 370 -1.37 -22.82 -0.20
N ILE A 371 -1.77 -21.87 0.64
CA ILE A 371 -1.84 -20.44 0.28
C ILE A 371 -0.47 -19.94 -0.16
N SER A 372 0.60 -20.22 0.59
CA SER A 372 1.96 -19.83 0.18
C SER A 372 2.34 -20.39 -1.19
N PHE A 373 2.02 -21.65 -1.47
CA PHE A 373 2.30 -22.24 -2.79
C PHE A 373 1.45 -21.65 -3.91
N PHE A 374 0.15 -21.42 -3.71
CA PHE A 374 -0.67 -20.75 -4.72
C PHE A 374 -0.24 -19.32 -4.97
N THR A 375 0.26 -18.63 -3.95
CA THR A 375 0.81 -17.30 -4.14
C THR A 375 2.12 -17.31 -4.93
N MET A 376 3.02 -18.25 -4.63
CA MET A 376 4.24 -18.42 -5.45
C MET A 376 3.87 -18.77 -6.89
N ALA A 377 2.85 -19.61 -7.10
CA ALA A 377 2.32 -19.89 -8.44
C ALA A 377 1.85 -18.62 -9.14
N LYS A 378 1.05 -17.78 -8.47
CA LYS A 378 0.61 -16.47 -8.99
C LYS A 378 1.81 -15.61 -9.38
N ARG A 379 2.79 -15.44 -8.49
CA ARG A 379 3.99 -14.60 -8.73
C ARG A 379 4.76 -15.04 -9.98
N TYR A 380 5.04 -16.33 -10.12
CA TYR A 380 5.77 -16.83 -11.29
C TYR A 380 4.97 -16.72 -12.60
N ILE A 381 3.65 -16.89 -12.55
CA ILE A 381 2.79 -16.68 -13.72
C ILE A 381 2.74 -15.20 -14.12
N VAL A 382 2.64 -14.28 -13.16
CA VAL A 382 2.73 -12.83 -13.40
C VAL A 382 4.05 -12.47 -14.10
N GLU A 383 5.16 -12.99 -13.59
CA GLU A 383 6.49 -12.78 -14.20
C GLU A 383 6.58 -13.33 -15.62
N ALA A 384 5.99 -14.50 -15.88
CA ALA A 384 5.92 -15.09 -17.22
C ALA A 384 5.05 -14.27 -18.20
N MET A 385 4.10 -13.48 -17.68
CA MET A 385 3.13 -12.71 -18.46
C MET A 385 3.57 -11.27 -18.75
N LYS A 386 4.72 -10.81 -18.25
CA LYS A 386 5.26 -9.49 -18.59
C LYS A 386 5.33 -9.32 -20.13
N PRO A 387 4.94 -8.14 -20.67
CA PRO A 387 4.69 -6.88 -19.98
C PRO A 387 3.23 -6.63 -19.56
N SER A 388 2.35 -7.63 -19.56
CA SER A 388 0.94 -7.42 -19.18
C SER A 388 0.81 -6.89 -17.75
N GLN A 389 0.17 -5.73 -17.57
CA GLN A 389 -0.12 -5.16 -16.25
C GLN A 389 -1.26 -5.93 -15.54
N ARG A 390 -2.18 -6.51 -16.31
CA ARG A 390 -3.27 -7.35 -15.80
C ARG A 390 -2.82 -8.81 -15.78
N TRP A 391 -2.85 -9.42 -14.60
CA TRP A 391 -2.35 -10.78 -14.40
C TRP A 391 -3.38 -11.87 -14.75
N TYR A 392 -4.67 -11.55 -14.69
CA TYR A 392 -5.75 -12.53 -14.79
C TYR A 392 -6.17 -12.98 -16.20
N PRO A 393 -5.92 -12.25 -17.32
CA PRO A 393 -6.42 -12.67 -18.64
C PRO A 393 -5.92 -14.05 -19.11
N SER A 394 -4.68 -14.41 -18.75
CA SER A 394 -4.04 -15.66 -19.20
C SER A 394 -3.59 -16.56 -18.05
N ALA A 395 -3.87 -16.19 -16.80
CA ALA A 395 -3.50 -17.00 -15.65
C ALA A 395 -4.45 -18.19 -15.46
N PRO A 396 -3.99 -19.32 -14.92
CA PRO A 396 -4.88 -20.40 -14.51
C PRO A 396 -5.80 -19.96 -13.37
N PHE A 397 -7.13 -19.96 -13.58
CA PHE A 397 -8.10 -19.60 -12.53
C PHE A 397 -7.96 -20.49 -11.27
N ALA A 398 -7.45 -21.71 -11.45
CA ALA A 398 -7.17 -22.67 -10.38
C ALA A 398 -6.23 -22.13 -9.30
N ILE A 399 -5.39 -21.14 -9.60
CA ILE A 399 -4.52 -20.50 -8.61
C ILE A 399 -5.37 -19.79 -7.55
N VAL A 400 -6.22 -18.85 -7.99
CA VAL A 400 -7.06 -18.07 -7.08
C VAL A 400 -8.25 -18.87 -6.55
N SER A 401 -8.84 -19.78 -7.31
CA SER A 401 -9.98 -20.56 -6.82
C SER A 401 -9.60 -21.49 -5.67
N ASN A 402 -8.43 -22.12 -5.73
CA ASN A 402 -7.92 -22.95 -4.64
C ASN A 402 -7.40 -22.13 -3.47
N ARG A 403 -6.77 -20.97 -3.73
CA ARG A 403 -6.32 -20.05 -2.68
C ARG A 403 -7.51 -19.48 -1.90
N ALA A 404 -8.59 -19.09 -2.58
CA ALA A 404 -9.84 -18.67 -1.96
C ALA A 404 -10.45 -19.76 -1.06
N ALA A 405 -10.44 -21.02 -1.53
CA ALA A 405 -10.95 -22.15 -0.75
C ALA A 405 -10.13 -22.40 0.52
N CYS A 406 -8.80 -22.27 0.45
CA CYS A 406 -7.94 -22.36 1.63
C CYS A 406 -8.17 -21.18 2.58
N ALA A 407 -8.25 -19.95 2.04
CA ALA A 407 -8.48 -18.74 2.82
C ALA A 407 -9.79 -18.80 3.60
N GLU A 408 -10.87 -19.29 2.99
CA GLU A 408 -12.16 -19.56 3.66
C GLU A 408 -12.00 -20.50 4.87
N ARG A 409 -11.21 -21.57 4.73
CA ARG A 409 -11.01 -22.59 5.80
C ARG A 409 -10.29 -22.05 7.02
N ILE A 410 -9.48 -21.00 6.85
CA ILE A 410 -8.76 -20.33 7.93
C ILE A 410 -9.25 -18.90 8.16
N THR A 411 -10.48 -18.61 7.74
CA THR A 411 -11.20 -17.34 8.02
C THR A 411 -10.49 -16.07 7.53
N LEU A 412 -9.64 -16.17 6.50
CA LEU A 412 -9.02 -15.03 5.83
C LEU A 412 -9.99 -14.44 4.79
N TRP A 413 -11.07 -13.84 5.27
CA TRP A 413 -12.20 -13.45 4.44
C TRP A 413 -11.87 -12.40 3.37
N MET A 414 -10.91 -11.51 3.61
CA MET A 414 -10.45 -10.54 2.59
C MET A 414 -9.77 -11.23 1.41
N LEU A 415 -8.87 -12.18 1.69
CA LEU A 415 -8.22 -12.97 0.64
C LEU A 415 -9.25 -13.84 -0.10
N ALA A 416 -10.15 -14.49 0.65
CA ALA A 416 -11.22 -15.28 0.08
C ALA A 416 -12.14 -14.45 -0.82
N ARG A 417 -12.49 -13.22 -0.42
CA ARG A 417 -13.29 -12.27 -1.21
C ARG A 417 -12.58 -11.89 -2.51
N HIS A 418 -11.36 -11.37 -2.40
CA HIS A 418 -10.53 -10.96 -3.54
C HIS A 418 -10.41 -12.09 -4.57
N ASP A 419 -9.98 -13.27 -4.13
CA ASP A 419 -9.75 -14.39 -5.03
C ASP A 419 -11.04 -14.98 -5.61
N THR A 420 -12.17 -14.86 -4.90
CA THR A 420 -13.49 -15.26 -5.43
C THR A 420 -13.92 -14.34 -6.57
N ARG A 421 -13.67 -13.02 -6.46
CA ARG A 421 -13.95 -12.05 -7.55
C ARG A 421 -13.17 -12.43 -8.81
N PHE A 422 -11.85 -12.65 -8.70
CA PHE A 422 -11.04 -13.08 -9.85
C PHE A 422 -11.45 -14.47 -10.38
N THR A 423 -11.78 -15.41 -9.49
CA THR A 423 -12.22 -16.74 -9.94
C THR A 423 -13.47 -16.65 -10.79
N LEU A 424 -14.49 -15.88 -10.38
CA LEU A 424 -15.76 -15.75 -11.11
C LEU A 424 -15.63 -14.89 -12.37
N LEU A 425 -14.67 -13.97 -12.41
CA LEU A 425 -14.30 -13.25 -13.63
C LEU A 425 -13.70 -14.21 -14.67
N MET A 426 -12.75 -15.06 -14.24
CA MET A 426 -12.00 -15.97 -15.12
C MET A 426 -12.79 -17.24 -15.49
N GLN A 427 -13.59 -17.75 -14.56
CA GLN A 427 -14.40 -18.96 -14.70
C GLN A 427 -15.84 -18.72 -14.18
N PRO A 428 -16.70 -18.05 -14.98
CA PRO A 428 -18.08 -17.72 -14.64
C PRO A 428 -18.98 -18.88 -14.17
N ASP A 429 -18.74 -20.11 -14.61
CA ASP A 429 -19.53 -21.30 -14.24
C ASP A 429 -18.99 -22.05 -13.01
N HIS A 430 -18.02 -21.47 -12.29
CA HIS A 430 -17.43 -22.12 -11.12
C HIS A 430 -18.36 -22.08 -9.89
N VAL A 431 -19.33 -23.01 -9.84
CA VAL A 431 -20.39 -23.12 -8.82
C VAL A 431 -19.87 -23.01 -7.38
N ARG A 432 -18.74 -23.65 -7.06
CA ARG A 432 -18.16 -23.61 -5.70
C ARG A 432 -17.77 -22.21 -5.24
N SER A 433 -17.44 -21.30 -6.16
CA SER A 433 -17.15 -19.90 -5.81
C SER A 433 -18.42 -19.14 -5.44
N TYR A 434 -19.56 -19.45 -6.09
CA TYR A 434 -20.85 -18.87 -5.70
C TYR A 434 -21.26 -19.30 -4.30
N GLU A 435 -21.02 -20.56 -3.92
CA GLU A 435 -21.34 -21.08 -2.57
C GLU A 435 -20.59 -20.34 -1.44
N ARG A 436 -19.51 -19.62 -1.77
CA ARG A 436 -18.75 -18.83 -0.81
C ARG A 436 -19.34 -17.44 -0.57
N LEU A 437 -20.10 -16.90 -1.51
CA LEU A 437 -20.59 -15.51 -1.48
C LEU A 437 -21.38 -15.19 -0.20
N PRO A 438 -22.36 -16.02 0.25
CA PRO A 438 -23.10 -15.73 1.48
C PRO A 438 -22.19 -15.68 2.72
N LYS A 439 -21.17 -16.54 2.78
CA LYS A 439 -20.23 -16.61 3.90
C LYS A 439 -19.35 -15.38 3.98
N ILE A 440 -18.89 -14.89 2.82
CA ILE A 440 -18.12 -13.64 2.74
C ILE A 440 -18.99 -12.46 3.22
N ALA A 441 -20.23 -12.35 2.73
CA ALA A 441 -21.14 -11.29 3.16
C ALA A 441 -21.43 -11.34 4.67
N ALA A 442 -21.67 -12.54 5.21
CA ALA A 442 -21.89 -12.74 6.64
C ALA A 442 -20.66 -12.34 7.49
N ALA A 443 -19.46 -12.74 7.06
CA ALA A 443 -18.20 -12.39 7.74
C ALA A 443 -17.91 -10.87 7.75
N LEU A 444 -18.50 -10.14 6.80
CA LEU A 444 -18.40 -8.69 6.69
C LEU A 444 -19.66 -7.98 7.18
N TYR A 445 -20.57 -8.69 7.85
CA TYR A 445 -21.80 -8.15 8.45
C TYR A 445 -22.77 -7.52 7.44
N ALA A 446 -22.69 -7.89 6.16
CA ALA A 446 -23.56 -7.45 5.07
C ALA A 446 -24.74 -8.43 4.89
N TYR A 447 -25.63 -8.48 5.88
CA TYR A 447 -26.70 -9.49 5.95
C TYR A 447 -27.77 -9.38 4.85
N SER A 448 -28.01 -8.19 4.29
CA SER A 448 -28.90 -8.04 3.14
C SER A 448 -28.30 -8.72 1.90
N LEU A 449 -27.03 -8.44 1.59
CA LEU A 449 -26.30 -9.12 0.52
C LEU A 449 -26.15 -10.62 0.75
N GLN A 450 -26.03 -11.07 2.02
CA GLN A 450 -25.99 -12.50 2.32
C GLN A 450 -27.22 -13.22 1.75
N LYS A 451 -28.43 -12.68 1.96
CA LYS A 451 -29.68 -13.27 1.47
C LYS A 451 -29.73 -13.29 -0.06
N GLU A 452 -29.33 -12.19 -0.69
CA GLU A 452 -29.25 -12.11 -2.15
C GLU A 452 -28.28 -13.14 -2.73
N PHE A 453 -27.12 -13.33 -2.09
CA PHE A 453 -26.17 -14.35 -2.49
C PHE A 453 -26.68 -15.77 -2.25
N GLU A 454 -27.49 -16.03 -1.22
CA GLU A 454 -28.14 -17.33 -1.02
C GLU A 454 -29.10 -17.65 -2.18
N ASP A 455 -29.84 -16.65 -2.66
CA ASP A 455 -30.73 -16.81 -3.82
C ASP A 455 -29.95 -16.95 -5.14
N LEU A 456 -28.82 -16.25 -5.27
CA LEU A 456 -27.90 -16.46 -6.39
C LEU A 456 -27.33 -17.89 -6.39
N VAL A 457 -26.96 -18.43 -5.22
CA VAL A 457 -26.49 -19.81 -5.08
C VAL A 457 -27.58 -20.82 -5.49
N LYS A 458 -28.82 -20.62 -5.06
CA LYS A 458 -29.95 -21.46 -5.48
C LYS A 458 -30.14 -21.40 -6.99
N THR A 459 -30.03 -20.20 -7.56
CA THR A 459 -30.15 -19.96 -9.00
C THR A 459 -29.09 -20.76 -9.75
N VAL A 460 -27.80 -20.60 -9.42
CA VAL A 460 -26.69 -21.29 -10.12
C VAL A 460 -26.77 -22.83 -10.00
N LYS A 461 -27.27 -23.34 -8.86
CA LYS A 461 -27.41 -24.79 -8.63
C LYS A 461 -28.59 -25.42 -9.36
N ARG A 462 -29.66 -24.67 -9.60
CA ARG A 462 -30.89 -25.18 -10.23
C ARG A 462 -30.68 -25.57 -11.69
N ASP A 463 -29.85 -24.84 -12.41
CA ASP A 463 -29.55 -25.10 -13.82
C ASP A 463 -28.06 -24.98 -14.11
N ILE A 464 -27.38 -26.11 -14.14
CA ILE A 464 -25.95 -26.15 -14.46
C ILE A 464 -25.67 -26.05 -15.96
N ASN A 465 -26.67 -26.25 -16.82
CA ASN A 465 -26.53 -26.32 -18.27
C ASN A 465 -26.92 -24.99 -18.97
N ARG A 466 -27.00 -23.90 -18.20
CA ARG A 466 -27.36 -22.58 -18.72
C ARG A 466 -26.37 -22.07 -19.80
N PRO A 467 -26.82 -21.22 -20.73
CA PRO A 467 -25.94 -20.62 -21.72
C PRO A 467 -24.79 -19.81 -21.10
N TRP A 468 -23.63 -19.79 -21.76
CA TRP A 468 -22.44 -19.08 -21.27
C TRP A 468 -22.67 -17.57 -21.06
N ALA A 469 -23.51 -16.94 -21.87
CA ALA A 469 -23.88 -15.53 -21.68
C ALA A 469 -24.57 -15.28 -20.33
N GLU A 470 -25.41 -16.22 -19.89
CA GLU A 470 -26.08 -16.15 -18.59
C GLU A 470 -25.08 -16.35 -17.44
N TRP A 471 -24.15 -17.30 -17.57
CA TRP A 471 -23.05 -17.45 -16.62
C TRP A 471 -22.25 -16.17 -16.45
N LYS A 472 -21.87 -15.53 -17.56
CA LYS A 472 -21.17 -14.23 -17.55
C LYS A 472 -21.98 -13.14 -16.85
N GLN A 473 -23.29 -13.09 -17.04
CA GLN A 473 -24.14 -12.11 -16.35
C GLN A 473 -24.17 -12.36 -14.84
N LEU A 474 -24.37 -13.60 -14.42
CA LEU A 474 -24.40 -13.98 -13.00
C LEU A 474 -23.05 -13.74 -12.34
N SER A 475 -21.95 -14.01 -13.04
CA SER A 475 -20.60 -13.77 -12.51
C SER A 475 -20.32 -12.28 -12.38
N ARG A 476 -20.72 -11.44 -13.34
CA ARG A 476 -20.62 -9.96 -13.22
C ARG A 476 -21.39 -9.44 -12.01
N ILE A 477 -22.60 -9.94 -11.78
CA ILE A 477 -23.40 -9.61 -10.60
C ILE A 477 -22.62 -9.97 -9.32
N ALA A 478 -22.16 -11.21 -9.21
CA ALA A 478 -21.40 -11.66 -8.04
C ALA A 478 -20.11 -10.86 -7.82
N VAL A 479 -19.34 -10.60 -8.88
CA VAL A 479 -18.07 -9.85 -8.82
C VAL A 479 -18.29 -8.42 -8.35
N GLY A 480 -19.31 -7.74 -8.88
CA GLY A 480 -19.65 -6.36 -8.50
C GLY A 480 -20.19 -6.25 -7.08
N LEU A 481 -21.11 -7.13 -6.69
CA LEU A 481 -21.71 -7.14 -5.35
C LEU A 481 -20.74 -7.60 -4.24
N LEU A 482 -19.61 -8.21 -4.61
CA LEU A 482 -18.51 -8.49 -3.68
C LEU A 482 -17.58 -7.29 -3.46
N SER A 483 -17.73 -6.17 -4.17
CA SER A 483 -16.89 -4.97 -3.97
C SER A 483 -17.06 -4.39 -2.56
N PHE A 484 -16.05 -3.69 -2.06
CA PHE A 484 -16.16 -2.93 -0.80
C PHE A 484 -17.30 -1.92 -0.85
N THR A 485 -17.48 -1.22 -1.97
CA THR A 485 -18.60 -0.29 -2.19
C THR A 485 -19.95 -0.97 -1.96
N ALA A 486 -20.20 -2.12 -2.59
CA ALA A 486 -21.46 -2.85 -2.43
C ALA A 486 -21.68 -3.31 -0.97
N ILE A 487 -20.63 -3.85 -0.36
CA ILE A 487 -20.66 -4.34 1.03
C ILE A 487 -20.99 -3.20 2.00
N ILE A 488 -20.33 -2.05 1.86
CA ILE A 488 -20.53 -0.89 2.75
C ILE A 488 -21.96 -0.34 2.58
N HIS A 489 -22.41 -0.10 1.34
CA HIS A 489 -23.77 0.36 1.10
C HIS A 489 -24.84 -0.62 1.59
N SER A 490 -24.60 -1.93 1.44
CA SER A 490 -25.49 -2.97 1.97
C SER A 490 -25.66 -2.87 3.48
N ARG A 491 -24.56 -2.60 4.20
CA ARG A 491 -24.55 -2.44 5.66
C ARG A 491 -25.18 -1.16 6.13
N LEU A 492 -25.02 -0.09 5.36
CA LEU A 492 -25.66 1.21 5.61
C LEU A 492 -27.15 1.20 5.24
N GLY A 493 -27.64 0.15 4.56
CA GLY A 493 -29.02 0.12 4.05
C GLY A 493 -29.24 1.06 2.86
N THR A 494 -28.17 1.47 2.18
CA THR A 494 -28.17 2.45 1.08
C THR A 494 -27.78 1.85 -0.27
N LEU A 495 -27.74 0.51 -0.39
CA LEU A 495 -27.46 -0.17 -1.66
C LEU A 495 -28.68 -0.11 -2.60
N THR A 496 -28.79 0.99 -3.35
CA THR A 496 -29.81 1.19 -4.38
C THR A 496 -29.51 0.42 -5.66
N ASP A 497 -30.50 0.28 -6.56
CA ASP A 497 -30.29 -0.36 -7.86
C ASP A 497 -29.29 0.39 -8.74
N GLU A 498 -29.26 1.72 -8.67
CA GLU A 498 -28.25 2.55 -9.36
C GLU A 498 -26.82 2.24 -8.89
N ILE A 499 -26.63 2.07 -7.58
CA ILE A 499 -25.32 1.70 -7.02
C ILE A 499 -24.97 0.26 -7.42
N ARG A 500 -25.95 -0.65 -7.42
CA ARG A 500 -25.77 -2.03 -7.89
C ARG A 500 -25.31 -2.07 -9.35
N GLU A 501 -26.01 -1.39 -10.24
CA GLU A 501 -25.65 -1.32 -11.65
C GLU A 501 -24.23 -0.77 -11.84
N ARG A 502 -23.87 0.26 -11.08
CA ARG A 502 -22.52 0.85 -11.09
C ARG A 502 -21.45 -0.16 -10.67
N VAL A 503 -21.59 -0.81 -9.51
CA VAL A 503 -20.57 -1.77 -9.03
C VAL A 503 -20.49 -3.02 -9.92
N ILE A 504 -21.59 -3.43 -10.54
CA ILE A 504 -21.63 -4.52 -11.53
C ILE A 504 -20.91 -4.11 -12.82
N ALA A 505 -21.06 -2.86 -13.25
CA ALA A 505 -20.36 -2.31 -14.40
C ALA A 505 -18.86 -2.18 -14.13
N THR A 506 -18.47 -1.67 -12.96
CA THR A 506 -17.06 -1.55 -12.53
C THR A 506 -16.40 -2.92 -12.42
N GLY A 507 -17.07 -3.92 -11.84
CA GLY A 507 -16.48 -5.24 -11.66
C GLY A 507 -15.17 -5.17 -10.87
N ILE A 508 -14.12 -5.86 -11.32
CA ILE A 508 -12.79 -5.83 -10.69
C ILE A 508 -11.96 -4.56 -10.96
N GLU A 509 -12.45 -3.63 -11.79
CA GLU A 509 -11.70 -2.43 -12.17
C GLU A 509 -11.51 -1.47 -10.99
N ASP A 510 -12.28 -1.63 -9.91
CA ASP A 510 -12.05 -0.95 -8.64
C ASP A 510 -10.69 -1.29 -8.00
N MET A 511 -10.12 -2.47 -8.27
CA MET A 511 -8.78 -2.86 -7.83
C MET A 511 -7.67 -2.30 -8.72
N TYR A 512 -8.02 -1.80 -9.90
CA TYR A 512 -7.15 -1.18 -10.89
C TYR A 512 -7.56 0.29 -11.06
N THR A 513 -7.73 1.01 -9.94
CA THR A 513 -8.00 2.46 -9.92
C THR A 513 -6.75 3.24 -9.58
N SER A 514 -6.66 4.49 -10.03
CA SER A 514 -5.48 5.35 -9.88
C SER A 514 -5.39 5.71 -8.41
N CYS A 515 -4.19 5.70 -7.81
CA CYS A 515 -4.06 6.19 -6.44
C CYS A 515 -4.20 7.71 -6.36
N ASN A 516 -3.98 8.42 -7.47
CA ASN A 516 -4.15 9.86 -7.52
C ASN A 516 -5.61 10.26 -7.72
N SER A 517 -6.02 11.33 -7.05
CA SER A 517 -7.26 12.03 -7.37
C SER A 517 -7.08 12.80 -8.69
N PRO A 518 -8.12 12.83 -9.54
CA PRO A 518 -8.02 13.46 -10.85
C PRO A 518 -7.79 14.97 -10.73
N PRO A 519 -7.16 15.62 -11.74
CA PRO A 519 -6.81 17.04 -11.70
C PRO A 519 -7.96 18.00 -11.42
N ASN A 520 -9.20 17.62 -11.75
CA ASN A 520 -10.39 18.42 -11.48
C ASN A 520 -10.84 18.38 -10.00
N ILE A 521 -10.33 17.44 -9.21
CA ILE A 521 -10.58 17.35 -7.76
C ILE A 521 -9.44 18.00 -6.98
N MET A 522 -8.19 17.71 -7.37
CA MET A 522 -7.00 18.33 -6.79
C MET A 522 -6.04 18.72 -7.90
N GLU A 523 -5.40 19.87 -7.80
CA GLU A 523 -4.35 20.24 -8.75
C GLU A 523 -3.11 19.32 -8.58
N PRO A 524 -2.32 19.09 -9.64
CA PRO A 524 -1.00 18.46 -9.53
C PRO A 524 -0.07 19.23 -8.59
N LEU A 525 1.02 18.58 -8.14
CA LEU A 525 2.06 19.28 -7.39
C LEU A 525 2.71 20.37 -8.27
N PRO A 526 3.25 21.47 -7.71
CA PRO A 526 3.69 22.63 -8.50
C PRO A 526 4.77 22.38 -9.57
N TRP A 527 5.43 21.22 -9.53
CA TRP A 527 6.45 20.80 -10.48
C TRP A 527 6.01 19.65 -11.39
N LEU A 528 4.74 19.25 -11.31
CA LEU A 528 4.12 18.20 -12.11
C LEU A 528 2.98 18.78 -12.95
N ASP A 529 2.63 18.08 -14.03
CA ASP A 529 1.48 18.42 -14.87
C ASP A 529 0.37 17.35 -14.81
N GLU A 530 -0.70 17.53 -15.61
CA GLU A 530 -1.81 16.57 -15.63
C GLU A 530 -1.42 15.20 -16.22
N SER A 531 -0.40 15.15 -17.07
CA SER A 531 0.13 13.91 -17.66
C SER A 531 1.03 13.13 -16.70
N ASP A 532 1.45 13.77 -15.59
CA ASP A 532 2.20 13.14 -14.51
C ASP A 532 1.33 12.38 -13.51
N VAL A 533 0.01 12.36 -13.69
CA VAL A 533 -0.93 11.60 -12.86
C VAL A 533 -1.00 10.15 -13.34
N GLU A 534 -1.14 9.18 -12.43
CA GLU A 534 -1.20 7.75 -12.80
C GLU A 534 -2.36 7.44 -13.77
N GLU A 535 -1.99 6.98 -14.98
CA GLU A 535 -2.87 6.32 -15.96
C GLU A 535 -2.83 4.78 -15.80
N ILE A 536 -3.94 4.08 -16.09
CA ILE A 536 -4.12 2.63 -15.80
C ILE A 536 -4.55 1.82 -17.00
#